data_AF-A0A7S3NEY4-F1
#
_entry.id   AF-A0A7S3NEY4-F1
#
_cell.length_a   1.000
_cell.length_b   1.000
_cell.length_c   1.000
_cell.angle_alpha   90.00
_cell.angle_beta   90.00
_cell.angle_gamma   90.00
#
_symmetry.space_group_name_H-M   'P 1'
#
loop_
_entity.id
_entity.type
_entity.pdbx_description
1 polymer ?
#
loop_
_entity_poly.entity_id
_entity_poly.type
_entity_poly.pdbx_seq_one_letter_code
_entity_poly.pdbx_strand_id
1 'polypeptide(L)'
;MKFEIGTLLSDLTSKQKKNEAIQHSLKMRKAYSADNYEAFFKLYKKAPNMTPYLVDIFIEKIRLKALKMISKSYTAGLELSYIHKVLAFDSKSDLIEFINKFGGKLSEDCKWLNCRDSYAGFVTAVAKIKKKPE
;
A
#
# COMPACT_ATOMS: atom_id res chain seq x y z
N MET A 1 5.15 14.71 -10.33
CA MET A 1 6.00 13.67 -10.95
C MET A 1 5.18 12.55 -11.66
N LYS A 2 4.18 12.86 -12.51
CA LYS A 2 3.27 11.85 -13.10
C LYS A 2 3.57 11.50 -14.58
N PHE A 3 4.41 12.29 -15.26
CA PHE A 3 4.64 12.21 -16.70
C PHE A 3 5.89 11.40 -17.12
N GLU A 4 6.96 11.38 -16.31
CA GLU A 4 8.26 10.80 -16.70
C GLU A 4 8.27 9.26 -16.81
N ILE A 5 7.72 8.56 -15.81
CA ILE A 5 7.79 7.08 -15.75
C ILE A 5 6.95 6.42 -16.86
N GLY A 6 5.86 7.06 -17.29
CA GLY A 6 5.00 6.52 -18.34
C GLY A 6 5.71 6.42 -19.69
N THR A 7 6.43 7.49 -20.06
CA THR A 7 7.20 7.60 -21.29
C THR A 7 8.40 6.64 -21.27
N LEU A 8 9.16 6.64 -20.18
CA LEU A 8 10.35 5.78 -20.02
C LEU A 8 10.04 4.28 -20.13
N LEU A 9 8.82 3.87 -19.74
CA LEU A 9 8.36 2.49 -19.85
C LEU A 9 7.87 2.13 -21.26
N SER A 10 7.44 3.11 -22.05
CA SER A 10 7.09 2.94 -23.46
C SER A 10 8.34 2.71 -24.31
N ASP A 11 9.45 3.35 -23.94
CA ASP A 11 10.75 3.24 -24.62
C ASP A 11 11.49 1.91 -24.36
N LEU A 12 10.96 1.06 -23.47
CA LEU A 12 11.54 -0.25 -23.19
C LEU A 12 11.47 -1.17 -24.42
N THR A 13 12.64 -1.59 -24.90
CA THR A 13 12.78 -2.58 -25.97
C THR A 13 12.26 -3.96 -25.55
N SER A 14 11.87 -4.79 -26.53
CA SER A 14 11.39 -6.16 -26.29
C SER A 14 12.42 -7.04 -25.57
N LYS A 15 13.72 -6.76 -25.73
CA LYS A 15 14.81 -7.46 -25.03
C LYS A 15 14.87 -7.08 -23.55
N GLN A 16 14.73 -5.79 -23.23
CA GLN A 16 14.71 -5.31 -21.83
C GLN A 16 13.47 -5.81 -21.08
N LYS A 17 12.31 -5.92 -21.75
CA LYS A 17 11.08 -6.49 -21.16
C LYS A 17 11.18 -7.97 -20.79
N LYS A 18 12.22 -8.69 -21.24
CA LYS A 18 12.47 -10.08 -20.84
C LYS A 18 13.24 -10.20 -19.53
N ASN A 19 13.85 -9.13 -19.03
CA ASN A 19 14.56 -9.16 -17.75
C ASN A 19 13.55 -9.32 -16.59
N GLU A 20 13.81 -10.28 -15.69
CA GLU A 20 12.92 -10.62 -14.59
C GLU A 20 12.65 -9.45 -13.64
N ALA A 21 13.66 -8.63 -13.34
CA ALA A 21 13.50 -7.45 -12.49
C ALA A 21 12.62 -6.38 -13.17
N ILE A 22 12.77 -6.18 -14.48
CA ILE A 22 11.92 -5.26 -15.25
C ILE A 22 10.48 -5.77 -15.29
N GLN A 23 10.27 -7.07 -15.51
CA GLN A 23 8.95 -7.67 -15.45
C GLN A 23 8.30 -7.55 -14.08
N HIS A 24 9.08 -7.74 -13.01
CA HIS A 24 8.61 -7.57 -11.64
C HIS A 24 8.12 -6.13 -11.38
N SER A 25 8.95 -5.14 -11.72
CA SER A 25 8.60 -3.72 -11.58
C SER A 25 7.37 -3.34 -12.41
N LEU A 26 7.22 -3.88 -13.63
CA LEU A 26 6.03 -3.69 -14.45
C LEU A 26 4.77 -4.28 -13.80
N LYS A 27 4.87 -5.48 -13.22
CA LYS A 27 3.76 -6.12 -12.47
C LYS A 27 3.38 -5.31 -11.24
N MET A 28 4.36 -4.80 -10.48
CA MET A 28 4.12 -3.93 -9.33
C MET A 28 3.41 -2.64 -9.72
N ARG A 29 3.88 -1.96 -10.78
CA ARG A 29 3.22 -0.77 -11.32
C ARG A 29 1.77 -1.07 -11.73
N LYS A 30 1.54 -2.19 -12.44
CA LYS A 30 0.18 -2.58 -12.86
C LYS A 30 -0.73 -2.80 -11.65
N ALA A 31 -0.25 -3.51 -10.62
CA ALA A 31 -1.01 -3.73 -9.38
C ALA A 31 -1.32 -2.40 -8.67
N TYR A 32 -0.34 -1.49 -8.59
CA TYR A 32 -0.53 -0.17 -7.98
C TYR A 32 -1.52 0.70 -8.74
N SER A 33 -1.41 0.77 -10.07
CA SER A 33 -2.34 1.55 -10.92
C SER A 33 -3.77 1.02 -10.89
N ALA A 34 -3.95 -0.28 -10.65
CA ALA A 34 -5.25 -0.92 -10.50
C ALA A 34 -5.81 -0.86 -9.05
N ASP A 35 -5.12 -0.17 -8.13
CA ASP A 35 -5.41 -0.18 -6.70
C ASP A 35 -5.52 -1.60 -6.09
N ASN A 36 -4.87 -2.59 -6.71
CA ASN A 36 -4.82 -3.97 -6.19
C ASN A 36 -3.67 -4.10 -5.18
N TYR A 37 -3.91 -3.64 -3.96
CA TYR A 37 -2.91 -3.60 -2.91
C TYR A 37 -2.47 -5.00 -2.45
N GLU A 38 -3.36 -6.00 -2.46
CA GLU A 38 -2.97 -7.37 -2.11
C GLU A 38 -1.93 -7.94 -3.09
N ALA A 39 -2.15 -7.77 -4.40
CA ALA A 39 -1.18 -8.18 -5.41
C ALA A 39 0.11 -7.36 -5.29
N PHE A 40 0.01 -6.06 -5.02
CA PHE A 40 1.17 -5.19 -4.82
C PHE A 40 2.06 -5.67 -3.65
N PHE A 41 1.47 -5.92 -2.48
CA PHE A 41 2.24 -6.37 -1.31
C PHE A 41 2.76 -7.80 -1.44
N LYS A 42 2.07 -8.69 -2.17
CA LYS A 42 2.60 -10.01 -2.55
C LYS A 42 3.84 -9.90 -3.42
N LEU A 43 3.87 -8.94 -4.35
CA LEU A 43 5.04 -8.68 -5.19
C LEU A 43 6.16 -8.03 -4.37
N TYR A 44 5.84 -7.05 -3.52
CA TYR A 44 6.79 -6.40 -2.62
C TYR A 44 7.54 -7.41 -1.73
N LYS A 45 6.85 -8.39 -1.13
CA LYS A 45 7.50 -9.46 -0.33
C LYS A 45 8.41 -10.39 -1.15
N LYS A 46 8.20 -10.49 -2.46
CA LYS A 46 8.94 -11.35 -3.38
C LYS A 46 9.88 -10.54 -4.28
N ALA A 47 10.14 -9.29 -3.95
CA ALA A 47 10.86 -8.41 -4.83
C ALA A 47 12.34 -8.83 -4.91
N PRO A 48 12.91 -9.01 -6.12
CA PRO A 48 14.30 -9.39 -6.28
C PRO A 48 15.23 -8.21 -5.95
N ASN A 49 16.44 -8.53 -5.50
CA ASN A 49 17.52 -7.57 -5.18
C ASN A 49 17.11 -6.56 -4.10
N MET A 50 17.59 -5.32 -4.23
CA MET A 50 17.33 -4.19 -3.32
C MET A 50 16.07 -3.39 -3.67
N THR A 51 15.17 -3.93 -4.50
CA THR A 51 13.92 -3.27 -4.92
C THR A 51 13.04 -2.82 -3.74
N PRO A 52 12.93 -3.56 -2.61
CA PRO A 52 12.16 -3.11 -1.45
C PRO A 52 12.56 -1.72 -0.94
N TYR A 53 13.87 -1.40 -0.89
CA TYR A 53 14.35 -0.11 -0.39
C TYR A 53 13.81 1.10 -1.18
N LEU A 54 13.63 0.95 -2.49
CA LEU A 54 13.03 2.00 -3.33
C LEU A 54 11.52 2.15 -3.06
N VAL A 55 10.86 1.04 -2.77
CA VAL A 55 9.42 1.00 -2.50
C VAL A 55 9.11 1.51 -1.09
N ASP A 56 10.01 1.30 -0.13
CA ASP A 56 9.90 1.73 1.26
C ASP A 56 9.72 3.25 1.39
N ILE A 57 10.32 4.02 0.49
CA ILE A 57 10.16 5.49 0.41
C ILE A 57 8.69 5.89 0.30
N PHE A 58 7.87 5.07 -0.36
CA PHE A 58 6.45 5.35 -0.62
C PHE A 58 5.50 4.41 0.13
N ILE A 59 6.01 3.44 0.89
CA ILE A 59 5.20 2.35 1.44
C ILE A 59 4.16 2.85 2.45
N GLU A 60 4.48 3.88 3.25
CA GLU A 60 3.54 4.53 4.17
C GLU A 60 2.31 5.05 3.41
N LYS A 61 2.52 5.78 2.31
CA LYS A 61 1.44 6.32 1.48
C LYS A 61 0.59 5.23 0.84
N ILE A 62 1.21 4.12 0.44
CA ILE A 62 0.52 2.98 -0.17
C ILE A 62 -0.32 2.26 0.89
N ARG A 63 0.25 1.96 2.06
CA ARG A 63 -0.44 1.34 3.21
C ARG A 63 -1.65 2.17 3.63
N LEU A 64 -1.51 3.49 3.68
CA LEU A 64 -2.63 4.37 4.04
C LEU A 64 -3.74 4.39 3.00
N LYS A 65 -3.41 4.41 1.69
CA LYS A 65 -4.42 4.29 0.63
C LYS A 65 -5.14 2.93 0.68
N ALA A 66 -4.40 1.87 0.97
CA ALA A 66 -4.95 0.53 1.11
C ALA A 66 -5.92 0.46 2.31
N LEU A 67 -5.54 1.01 3.48
CA LEU A 67 -6.44 1.11 4.64
C LEU A 67 -7.71 1.91 4.33
N LYS A 68 -7.57 3.06 3.65
CA LYS A 68 -8.73 3.85 3.20
C LYS A 68 -9.67 3.03 2.31
N MET A 69 -9.11 2.21 1.42
CA MET A 69 -9.87 1.35 0.52
C MET A 69 -10.55 0.20 1.27
N ILE A 70 -9.82 -0.49 2.14
CA ILE A 70 -10.35 -1.53 3.03
C ILE A 70 -11.53 -0.98 3.83
N SER A 71 -11.36 0.16 4.49
CA SER A 71 -12.41 0.79 5.30
C SER A 71 -13.62 1.28 4.48
N LYS A 72 -13.44 1.51 3.18
CA LYS A 72 -14.55 1.83 2.27
C LYS A 72 -15.32 0.58 1.83
N SER A 73 -14.61 -0.51 1.57
CA SER A 73 -15.18 -1.75 1.02
C SER A 73 -15.83 -2.63 2.09
N TYR A 74 -15.25 -2.67 3.30
CA TYR A 74 -15.78 -3.44 4.42
C TYR A 74 -16.55 -2.50 5.34
N THR A 75 -17.88 -2.61 5.34
CA THR A 75 -18.74 -1.83 6.25
C THR A 75 -18.72 -2.36 7.68
N ALA A 76 -18.51 -3.68 7.84
CA ALA A 76 -18.24 -4.32 9.12
C ALA A 76 -16.76 -4.16 9.54
N GLY A 77 -16.46 -4.45 10.81
CA GLY A 77 -15.09 -4.51 11.29
C GLY A 77 -14.29 -5.63 10.59
N LEU A 78 -12.98 -5.45 10.48
CA LEU A 78 -12.08 -6.43 9.84
C LEU A 78 -10.96 -6.83 10.78
N GLU A 79 -10.60 -8.11 10.81
CA GLU A 79 -9.58 -8.63 11.72
C GLU A 79 -8.17 -8.09 11.38
N LEU A 80 -7.44 -7.66 12.40
CA LEU A 80 -6.07 -7.15 12.23
C LEU A 80 -5.10 -8.22 11.72
N SER A 81 -5.31 -9.50 12.03
CA SER A 81 -4.47 -10.60 11.50
C SER A 81 -4.51 -10.64 9.97
N TYR A 82 -5.69 -10.43 9.39
CA TYR A 82 -5.86 -10.37 7.93
C TYR A 82 -5.19 -9.12 7.36
N ILE A 83 -5.46 -7.94 7.94
CA ILE A 83 -4.89 -6.67 7.48
C ILE A 83 -3.35 -6.70 7.55
N HIS A 84 -2.79 -7.23 8.64
CA HIS A 84 -1.35 -7.42 8.83
C HIS A 84 -0.73 -8.24 7.71
N LYS A 85 -1.37 -9.38 7.35
CA LYS A 85 -0.91 -10.25 6.28
C LYS A 85 -0.97 -9.55 4.91
N VAL A 86 -2.06 -8.83 4.63
CA VAL A 86 -2.30 -8.16 3.35
C VAL A 86 -1.35 -6.98 3.14
N LEU A 87 -1.13 -6.15 4.18
CA LEU A 87 -0.33 -4.93 4.09
C LEU A 87 1.16 -5.11 4.37
N ALA A 88 1.59 -6.36 4.58
CA ALA A 88 2.99 -6.73 4.76
C ALA A 88 3.70 -5.89 5.83
N PHE A 89 3.08 -5.72 7.00
CA PHE A 89 3.78 -5.18 8.16
C PHE A 89 4.72 -6.24 8.75
N ASP A 90 5.77 -5.77 9.43
CA ASP A 90 6.76 -6.63 10.09
C ASP A 90 6.17 -7.24 11.36
N SER A 91 5.43 -6.44 12.12
CA SER A 91 4.69 -6.90 13.30
C SER A 91 3.25 -6.36 13.37
N LYS A 92 2.42 -7.04 14.18
CA LYS A 92 1.08 -6.54 14.53
C LYS A 92 1.14 -5.21 15.30
N SER A 93 2.20 -4.99 16.07
CA SER A 93 2.41 -3.74 16.81
C SER A 93 2.56 -2.56 15.86
N ASP A 94 3.37 -2.71 14.81
CA ASP A 94 3.59 -1.66 13.80
C ASP A 94 2.29 -1.31 13.08
N LEU A 95 1.45 -2.31 12.79
CA LEU A 95 0.12 -2.09 12.22
C LEU A 95 -0.77 -1.26 13.15
N ILE A 96 -0.81 -1.61 14.45
CA ILE A 96 -1.62 -0.90 15.44
C ILE A 96 -1.15 0.55 15.59
N GLU A 97 0.15 0.76 15.72
CA GLU A 97 0.75 2.10 15.79
C GLU A 97 0.40 2.91 14.55
N PHE A 98 0.53 2.31 13.36
CA PHE A 98 0.20 2.94 12.10
C PHE A 98 -1.28 3.34 12.02
N ILE A 99 -2.20 2.45 12.41
CA ILE A 99 -3.63 2.73 12.42
C ILE A 99 -3.94 3.90 13.37
N ASN A 100 -3.38 3.88 14.58
CA ASN A 100 -3.57 4.92 15.58
C ASN A 100 -3.00 6.27 15.11
N LYS A 101 -1.79 6.28 14.53
CA LYS A 101 -1.12 7.47 13.96
C LYS A 101 -2.01 8.18 12.93
N PHE A 102 -2.76 7.43 12.13
CA PHE A 102 -3.59 7.96 11.05
C PHE A 102 -5.09 8.05 11.39
N GLY A 103 -5.44 7.94 12.67
CA GLY A 103 -6.78 8.20 13.17
C GLY A 103 -7.78 7.06 12.93
N GLY A 104 -7.30 5.83 12.74
CA GLY A 104 -8.15 4.65 12.74
C GLY A 104 -8.63 4.29 14.15
N LYS A 105 -9.76 3.60 14.22
CA LYS A 105 -10.41 3.16 15.46
C LYS A 105 -10.36 1.63 15.52
N LEU A 106 -9.80 1.13 16.61
CA LEU A 106 -9.69 -0.29 16.90
C LEU A 106 -10.72 -0.69 17.96
N SER A 107 -11.06 -1.97 18.00
CA SER A 107 -11.77 -2.58 19.14
C SER A 107 -10.88 -2.57 20.39
N GLU A 108 -11.47 -2.62 21.58
CA GLU A 108 -10.78 -2.62 22.88
C GLU A 108 -9.69 -3.71 22.97
N ASP A 109 -9.98 -4.89 22.41
CA ASP A 109 -9.06 -6.03 22.34
C ASP A 109 -7.95 -5.87 21.29
N CYS A 110 -7.93 -4.79 20.50
CA CYS A 110 -7.05 -4.61 19.34
C CYS A 110 -7.06 -5.80 18.35
N LYS A 111 -8.18 -6.52 18.25
CA LYS A 111 -8.36 -7.63 17.29
C LYS A 111 -8.98 -7.18 15.98
N TRP A 112 -9.80 -6.14 16.03
CA TRP A 112 -10.62 -5.69 14.91
C TRP A 112 -10.41 -4.20 14.63
N LEU A 113 -10.33 -3.87 13.34
CA LEU A 113 -10.42 -2.49 12.84
C LEU A 113 -11.89 -2.14 12.63
N ASN A 114 -12.37 -1.07 13.27
CA ASN A 114 -13.70 -0.52 13.04
C ASN A 114 -13.68 0.28 11.74
N CYS A 115 -13.94 -0.39 10.62
CA CYS A 115 -13.79 0.18 9.28
C CYS A 115 -14.62 1.45 9.06
N ARG A 116 -15.87 1.47 9.55
CA ARG A 116 -16.78 2.62 9.43
C ARG A 116 -16.22 3.88 10.10
N ASP A 117 -15.83 3.75 11.36
CA ASP A 117 -15.36 4.88 12.16
C ASP A 117 -13.95 5.32 11.77
N SER A 118 -13.15 4.38 11.26
CA SER A 118 -11.78 4.64 10.80
C SER A 118 -11.72 5.35 9.44
N TYR A 119 -12.76 5.21 8.61
CA TYR A 119 -12.75 5.71 7.23
C TYR A 119 -12.48 7.22 7.15
N ALA A 120 -13.14 8.02 7.99
CA ALA A 120 -12.96 9.47 8.02
C ALA A 120 -11.53 9.90 8.39
N GLY A 121 -10.91 9.18 9.33
CA GLY A 121 -9.51 9.37 9.71
C GLY A 121 -8.57 9.11 8.54
N PHE A 122 -8.73 7.97 7.87
CA PHE A 122 -7.91 7.61 6.72
C PHE A 122 -8.11 8.54 5.52
N VAL A 123 -9.33 9.00 5.24
CA VAL A 123 -9.59 9.99 4.17
C VAL A 123 -8.82 11.28 4.43
N THR A 124 -8.89 11.80 5.65
CA THR A 124 -8.19 13.01 6.06
C THR A 124 -6.68 12.84 5.97
N ALA A 125 -6.17 11.70 6.46
CA ALA A 125 -4.75 11.38 6.41
C ALA A 125 -4.23 11.28 4.97
N VAL A 126 -4.96 10.61 4.07
CA VAL A 126 -4.57 10.53 2.64
C VAL A 126 -4.57 11.92 2.00
N ALA A 127 -5.52 12.79 2.36
CA ALA A 127 -5.56 14.16 1.85
C ALA A 127 -4.36 14.98 2.34
N LYS A 128 -3.91 14.81 3.59
CA LYS A 128 -2.70 15.46 4.13
C LYS A 128 -1.43 15.03 3.39
N ILE A 129 -1.27 13.74 3.10
CA ILE A 129 -0.11 13.24 2.35
C ILE A 129 -0.09 13.70 0.89
N LYS A 130 -1.25 14.01 0.29
CA LYS A 130 -1.31 14.64 -1.04
C LYS A 130 -0.85 16.10 -1.04
N LYS A 131 -0.94 16.81 0.09
CA LYS A 131 -0.64 18.24 0.22
C LYS A 131 0.80 18.54 0.60
N LYS A 132 1.57 17.57 1.12
CA LYS A 132 2.99 17.76 1.39
C LYS A 132 3.72 17.74 0.03
N PRO A 133 4.30 18.87 -0.43
CA PRO A 133 5.12 18.85 -1.62
C PRO A 133 6.34 17.94 -1.35
N GLU A 134 6.67 17.12 -2.35
CA GLU A 134 7.97 16.46 -2.44
C GLU A 134 9.07 17.52 -2.55
#